data_AF-A0A0S8IQ74-F1
#
_entry.id   AF-A0A0S8IQ74-F1
#
_cell.length_a   1.000
_cell.length_b   1.000
_cell.length_c   1.000
_cell.angle_alpha   90.00
_cell.angle_beta   90.00
_cell.angle_gamma   90.00
#
_symmetry.space_group_name_H-M   'P 1'
#
loop_
_entity.id
_entity.type
_entity.pdbx_description
1 polymer ?
#
loop_
_entity_poly.entity_id
_entity_poly.type
_entity_poly.pdbx_seq_one_letter_code
_entity_poly.pdbx_strand_id
1 'polypeptide(L)' 'HGWSQVGWVEVILGHSYIIWTRDNHYAKLRVVGFTRSYGVIFDWAYQVDPGNQELAPRPPHGENYLRVAMTQTKDR' A
#
# COMPACT_ATOMS: atom_id res chain seq x y z
N HIS A 1 15.09 4.42 -3.77
CA HIS A 1 14.14 4.68 -4.88
C HIS A 1 13.38 3.39 -5.16
N GLY A 2 12.14 3.25 -4.66
CA GLY A 2 11.36 1.99 -4.71
C GLY A 2 10.33 1.90 -5.83
N TRP A 3 10.34 2.85 -6.76
CA TRP A 3 9.39 2.96 -7.87
C TRP A 3 10.06 2.58 -9.19
N SER A 4 9.34 1.86 -10.06
CA SER A 4 9.83 1.58 -11.41
C SER A 4 10.08 2.88 -12.18
N GLN A 5 11.26 3.00 -12.77
CA GLN A 5 11.67 4.18 -13.55
C GLN A 5 11.23 4.10 -15.02
N VAL A 6 10.77 2.92 -15.47
CA VAL A 6 10.45 2.65 -16.89
C VAL A 6 8.94 2.47 -17.14
N GLY A 7 8.13 2.58 -16.09
CA GLY A 7 6.66 2.47 -16.19
C GLY A 7 6.13 1.04 -16.28
N TRP A 8 6.99 0.03 -16.25
CA TRP A 8 6.63 -1.38 -16.15
C TRP A 8 7.55 -2.13 -15.18
N VAL A 9 7.11 -3.29 -14.71
CA VAL A 9 7.89 -4.18 -13.85
C VAL A 9 7.49 -5.63 -14.15
N GLU A 10 8.42 -6.55 -13.93
CA GLU A 10 8.15 -7.99 -14.05
C GLU A 10 7.18 -8.47 -12.97
N VAL A 11 6.24 -9.32 -13.36
CA VAL A 11 5.27 -9.96 -12.46
C VAL A 11 5.88 -11.24 -11.90
N ILE A 12 6.05 -11.28 -10.58
CA ILE A 12 6.72 -12.37 -9.86
C ILE A 12 5.74 -12.95 -8.86
N LEU A 13 5.61 -14.29 -8.85
CA LEU A 13 4.75 -14.99 -7.91
C LEU A 13 5.11 -14.65 -6.46
N GLY A 14 4.09 -14.43 -5.62
CA GLY A 14 4.26 -14.11 -4.21
C GLY A 14 4.66 -12.66 -3.90
N HIS A 15 4.96 -11.85 -4.92
CA HIS A 15 5.30 -10.44 -4.73
C HIS A 15 4.05 -9.58 -4.60
N SER A 16 4.21 -8.46 -3.90
CA SER A 16 3.22 -7.40 -3.81
C SER A 16 3.73 -6.13 -4.46
N TYR A 17 2.85 -5.47 -5.20
CA TYR A 17 3.16 -4.24 -5.92
C TYR A 17 2.20 -3.16 -5.49
N ILE A 18 2.72 -1.93 -5.39
CA ILE A 18 1.93 -0.73 -5.15
C ILE A 18 1.93 0.06 -6.45
N ILE A 19 0.74 0.47 -6.88
CA ILE A 19 0.52 1.25 -8.10
C ILE A 19 -0.01 2.61 -7.70
N TRP A 20 0.62 3.67 -8.19
CA TRP A 20 0.06 5.02 -8.18
C TRP A 20 -0.68 5.24 -9.50
N THR A 21 -1.97 5.54 -9.43
CA THR A 21 -2.84 5.69 -10.60
C THR A 21 -2.81 7.11 -11.15
N ARG A 22 -3.23 7.28 -12.41
CA ARG A 22 -3.27 8.57 -13.09
C ARG A 22 -4.15 9.61 -12.38
N ASP A 23 -5.18 9.15 -11.66
CA ASP A 23 -6.14 9.97 -10.91
C ASP A 23 -5.79 10.10 -9.42
N ASN A 24 -4.53 9.85 -9.05
CA ASN A 24 -3.97 10.05 -7.71
C ASN A 24 -4.56 9.15 -6.60
N HIS A 25 -4.82 7.89 -6.94
CA HIS A 25 -5.13 6.84 -5.99
C HIS A 25 -3.98 5.84 -5.88
N TYR A 26 -4.04 5.00 -4.85
CA TYR A 26 -3.16 3.86 -4.70
C TYR A 26 -3.91 2.53 -4.81
N ALA A 27 -3.30 1.59 -5.52
CA ALA A 27 -3.73 0.20 -5.56
C ALA A 27 -2.61 -0.71 -5.06
N LYS A 28 -2.98 -1.83 -4.43
CA LYS A 28 -2.06 -2.90 -4.09
C LYS A 28 -2.51 -4.18 -4.77
N LEU A 29 -1.58 -4.88 -5.41
CA LEU A 29 -1.80 -6.24 -5.91
C LEU A 29 -0.82 -7.21 -5.24
N ARG A 30 -1.24 -8.46 -5.05
CA ARG A 30 -0.38 -9.59 -4.68
C ARG A 30 -0.59 -10.71 -5.67
N VAL A 31 0.47 -11.15 -6.33
CA VAL A 31 0.40 -12.26 -7.28
C VAL A 31 0.29 -13.57 -6.51
N VAL A 32 -0.81 -14.31 -6.72
CA VAL A 32 -1.08 -15.57 -6.03
C VAL A 32 -1.04 -16.78 -6.97
N GLY A 33 -0.99 -16.56 -8.29
CA GLY A 33 -0.81 -17.63 -9.24
C GLY A 33 -0.78 -17.18 -10.69
N PHE A 34 -0.58 -18.15 -11.58
CA PHE A 34 -0.70 -17.99 -13.02
C PHE A 34 -1.64 -19.06 -13.55
N THR A 35 -2.41 -18.71 -14.58
CA THR A 35 -3.24 -19.68 -15.30
C THR A 35 -2.41 -20.32 -16.41
N ARG A 36 -2.84 -21.50 -16.89
CA ARG A 36 -2.20 -22.18 -18.03
C ARG A 36 -2.29 -21.41 -19.35
N SER A 37 -3.18 -20.42 -19.43
CA SER A 37 -3.49 -19.65 -20.63
C SER A 37 -2.95 -18.22 -20.56
N TYR A 38 -1.78 -18.01 -19.96
CA TYR A 38 -1.08 -16.72 -19.86
C TYR A 38 -1.78 -15.63 -19.00
N GLY A 39 -2.79 -15.98 -18.19
CA GLY A 39 -3.40 -15.08 -17.22
C GLY A 39 -2.67 -15.04 -15.87
N VAL A 40 -2.76 -13.91 -15.16
CA VAL A 40 -2.24 -13.72 -13.80
C VAL A 40 -3.41 -13.76 -12.81
N ILE A 41 -3.25 -14.49 -11.71
CA ILE A 41 -4.19 -14.51 -10.59
C ILE A 41 -3.60 -13.67 -9.46
N PHE A 42 -4.37 -12.71 -8.96
CA PHE A 42 -3.91 -11.81 -7.90
C PHE A 42 -5.04 -11.41 -6.95
N ASP A 43 -4.67 -11.23 -5.68
CA ASP A 43 -5.49 -10.50 -4.71
C ASP A 43 -5.21 -9.01 -4.83
N TRP A 44 -6.20 -8.17 -4.55
CA TRP A 44 -6.05 -6.73 -4.69
C TRP A 44 -6.84 -5.93 -3.67
N ALA A 45 -6.41 -4.68 -3.50
CA ALA A 45 -7.16 -3.63 -2.84
C ALA A 45 -6.95 -2.31 -3.58
N TYR A 46 -7.98 -1.47 -3.61
CA TYR A 46 -7.95 -0.15 -4.21
C TYR A 46 -8.44 0.89 -3.21
N GLN A 47 -7.73 2.00 -3.13
CA GLN A 47 -8.12 3.14 -2.32
C GLN A 47 -9.01 4.09 -3.11
N VAL A 48 -10.18 4.42 -2.58
CA VAL A 48 -11.15 5.35 -3.21
C VAL A 48 -10.99 6.81 -2.78
N ASP A 49 -10.14 7.07 -1.79
CA ASP A 49 -9.86 8.41 -1.26
C ASP A 49 -8.55 8.95 -1.88
N PRO A 50 -8.57 10.02 -2.69
CA PRO A 50 -7.38 10.52 -3.36
C PRO A 50 -6.27 10.93 -2.37
N GLY A 51 -5.06 10.41 -2.54
CA GLY A 51 -3.88 10.85 -1.80
C GLY A 51 -3.81 10.50 -0.31
N ASN A 52 -4.74 9.71 0.23
CA ASN A 52 -4.71 9.32 1.65
C ASN A 52 -3.62 8.24 1.90
N GLN A 53 -2.82 8.43 2.95
CA GLN A 53 -1.60 7.66 3.24
C GLN A 53 -1.82 6.44 4.16
N GLU A 54 -3.05 6.05 4.47
CA GLU A 54 -3.32 4.90 5.37
C GLU A 54 -2.76 3.54 4.85
N LEU A 55 -2.33 3.47 3.59
CA LEU A 55 -1.60 2.32 3.00
C LEU A 55 -0.08 2.54 2.89
N ALA A 56 0.44 3.70 3.28
CA ALA A 56 1.86 3.94 3.38
C ALA A 56 2.44 3.15 4.58
N PRO A 57 3.73 2.75 4.53
CA PRO A 57 4.42 2.27 5.72
C PRO A 57 4.18 3.26 6.86
N ARG A 58 3.75 2.78 8.03
CA ARG A 58 3.61 3.66 9.20
C ARG A 58 4.91 4.45 9.36
N PRO A 59 4.84 5.77 9.57
CA PRO A 59 6.04 6.53 9.90
C PRO A 59 6.74 5.85 11.09
N PRO A 60 8.07 5.86 11.15
CA PRO A 60 8.79 5.35 12.31
C PRO A 60 8.18 5.98 13.57
N HIS A 61 7.76 5.14 14.52
CA HIS A 61 7.29 5.65 15.80
C HIS A 61 8.46 6.36 16.49
N GLY A 62 8.40 7.68 16.60
CA GLY A 62 9.26 8.41 17.52
C GLY A 62 8.94 8.01 18.96
N GLU A 63 9.88 8.22 19.89
CA GLU A 63 9.78 7.81 21.31
C GLU A 63 8.48 8.26 22.02
N ASN A 64 7.77 9.25 21.47
CA ASN A 64 6.58 9.85 22.06
C ASN A 64 5.23 9.38 21.49
N TYR A 65 5.20 8.39 20.59
CA TYR A 65 3.94 7.98 19.91
C TYR A 65 2.85 7.45 20.87
N LEU A 66 3.24 6.90 22.03
CA LEU A 66 2.30 6.40 23.05
C LEU A 66 1.81 7.47 24.03
N ARG A 67 2.40 8.68 24.03
CA ARG A 67 2.11 9.71 25.05
C ARG A 67 0.87 10.54 24.71
N VAL A 68 0.59 10.77 23.42
CA VAL A 68 -0.57 11.57 22.98
C VAL A 68 -1.90 10.88 23.31
N ALA A 69 -1.93 9.54 23.28
CA ALA A 69 -3.14 8.77 23.58
C ALA A 69 -3.57 8.82 25.06
N MET A 70 -2.68 9.21 25.98
CA MET A 70 -2.99 9.25 27.42
C MET A 70 -3.40 10.64 27.92
N THR A 71 -3.17 11.72 27.16
CA THR A 71 -3.52 13.08 27.60
C THR A 71 -4.99 13.43 27.32
N GLN A 72 -5.70 12.65 26.50
CA GLN A 72 -7.10 12.94 26.12
C GLN A 72 -8.16 12.26 27.02
N THR A 73 -7.77 11.64 28.13
CA THR A 73 -8.70 10.98 29.08
C THR A 73 -8.71 11.63 30.46
N LYS A 74 -8.53 12.95 30.53
CA LYS A 74 -8.69 13.70 31.78
C LYS A 74 -9.13 15.14 31.53
N ASP A 75 -10.33 15.29 30.98
CA ASP A 75 -11.19 16.47 31.21
C ASP A 75 -12.64 16.07 30.92
N ARG A 76 -13.31 15.56 31.96
CA ARG A 76 -14.75 15.63 32.21
C ARG A 76 -14.96 15.76 33.71
#